data_AF-A0A4R4Z8A2-F1
#
_entry.id   AF-A0A4R4Z8A2-F1
#
_cell.length_a   1.000
_cell.length_b   1.000
_cell.length_c   1.000
_cell.angle_alpha   90.00
_cell.angle_beta   90.00
_cell.angle_gamma   90.00
#
_symmetry.space_group_name_H-M   'P 1'
#
loop_
_entity.id
_entity.type
_entity.pdbx_description
1 polymer ?
#
loop_
_entity_poly.entity_id
_entity_poly.type
_entity_poly.pdbx_seq_one_letter_code
_entity_poly.pdbx_strand_id
1 'polypeptide(L)'
;MRCAIALYQVVNSESIGSYDRLLLVEPLPGDESPDVWQGCLHDWALAKLGRGDHRFGMYLAAVVPVDDQGQPDEDKLHDLVEQDLAPIETHVCWSGFGELVDAP
;
A
#
# COMPACT_ATOMS: atom_id res chain seq x y z
N MET A 1 4.06 -12.25 13.17
CA MET A 1 4.54 -11.04 12.49
C MET A 1 3.36 -10.08 12.50
N ARG A 2 3.51 -8.88 13.05
CA ARG A 2 2.44 -7.88 13.01
C ARG A 2 2.48 -7.20 11.64
N CYS A 3 1.32 -7.00 11.05
CA CYS A 3 1.20 -6.38 9.73
C CYS A 3 0.22 -5.20 9.80
N ALA A 4 0.42 -4.27 8.88
CA ALA A 4 -0.44 -3.11 8.67
C ALA A 4 -0.75 -2.97 7.18
N ILE A 5 -1.80 -2.23 6.86
CA ILE A 5 -2.02 -1.72 5.51
C ILE A 5 -1.35 -0.35 5.44
N ALA A 6 -0.43 -0.21 4.50
CA ALA A 6 0.25 1.05 4.22
C ALA A 6 -0.19 1.57 2.84
N LEU A 7 -0.44 2.88 2.78
CA LEU A 7 -0.72 3.61 1.54
C LEU A 7 0.47 4.46 1.18
N TYR A 8 0.97 4.28 -0.03
CA TYR A 8 2.06 5.04 -0.60
C TYR A 8 1.60 5.81 -1.83
N GLN A 9 2.21 6.97 -2.06
CA GLN A 9 2.15 7.65 -3.35
C GLN A 9 3.38 7.24 -4.17
N VAL A 10 3.14 6.70 -5.37
CA VAL A 10 4.21 6.33 -6.30
C VAL A 10 4.69 7.60 -7.01
N VAL A 11 5.91 8.05 -6.68
CA VAL A 11 6.50 9.25 -7.29
C VAL A 11 7.35 8.88 -8.52
N ASN A 12 7.82 7.64 -8.63
CA ASN A 12 8.52 7.13 -9.81
C ASN A 12 8.33 5.61 -9.95
N SER A 13 7.87 5.14 -11.12
CA SER A 13 7.40 3.76 -11.32
C SER A 13 8.49 2.74 -11.66
N GLU A 14 9.77 3.14 -11.68
CA GLU A 14 10.86 2.28 -12.17
C GLU A 14 11.51 1.38 -11.10
N SER A 15 11.11 1.49 -9.83
CA SER A 15 11.63 0.63 -8.75
C SER A 15 10.71 0.63 -7.53
N ILE A 16 10.27 -0.57 -7.13
CA ILE A 16 9.72 -0.82 -5.79
C ILE A 16 10.82 -0.44 -4.79
N GLY A 17 10.52 0.50 -3.89
CA GLY A 17 11.39 0.88 -2.78
C GLY A 17 12.23 2.15 -2.94
N SER A 18 12.16 2.90 -4.06
CA SER A 18 13.03 4.09 -4.22
C SER A 18 12.31 5.45 -4.20
N TYR A 19 11.00 5.52 -4.42
CA TYR A 19 10.29 6.82 -4.50
C TYR A 19 8.83 6.78 -3.99
N ASP A 20 8.52 5.88 -3.07
CA ASP A 20 7.17 5.73 -2.53
C ASP A 20 7.02 6.58 -1.26
N ARG A 21 6.24 7.67 -1.36
CA ARG A 21 5.97 8.51 -0.18
C ARG A 21 4.89 7.86 0.66
N LEU A 22 5.23 7.40 1.86
CA LEU A 22 4.26 6.90 2.83
C LEU A 22 3.24 8.00 3.19
N LEU A 23 1.96 7.72 2.98
CA LEU A 23 0.85 8.64 3.27
C LEU A 23 0.09 8.23 4.53
N LEU A 24 -0.16 6.93 4.69
CA LEU A 24 -1.00 6.40 5.76
C LEU A 24 -0.54 4.99 6.13
N VAL A 25 -0.67 4.64 7.41
CA VAL A 25 -0.50 3.28 7.93
C VAL A 25 -1.67 3.00 8.86
N GLU A 26 -2.34 1.88 8.66
CA GLU A 26 -3.38 1.39 9.56
C GLU A 26 -3.09 -0.05 9.99
N PRO A 27 -3.12 -0.35 11.31
CA PRO A 27 -2.92 -1.71 11.78
C PRO A 27 -4.02 -2.62 11.25
N LEU A 28 -3.66 -3.85 10.88
CA LEU A 28 -4.68 -4.84 10.54
C LEU A 28 -5.52 -5.18 11.77
N PRO A 29 -6.85 -5.30 11.63
CA PRO A 29 -7.75 -5.55 12.76
C PRO A 29 -7.67 -6.98 13.31
N GLY A 30 -6.89 -7.87 12.71
CA GLY A 30 -6.77 -9.27 13.12
C GLY A 30 -5.45 -9.93 12.69
N ASP A 31 -5.25 -11.15 13.16
CA ASP A 31 -4.08 -12.00 12.85
C ASP A 31 -4.31 -12.88 11.60
N GLU A 32 -5.21 -12.46 10.71
CA GLU A 32 -5.52 -13.18 9.47
C GLU A 32 -4.31 -13.19 8.52
N SER A 33 -4.22 -14.22 7.67
CA SER A 33 -3.17 -14.28 6.65
C SER A 33 -3.24 -13.02 5.78
N PRO A 34 -2.09 -12.43 5.39
CA PRO A 34 -2.05 -11.32 4.45
C PRO A 34 -2.92 -11.55 3.21
N ASP A 35 -3.01 -12.78 2.71
CA ASP A 35 -3.78 -13.19 1.53
C ASP A 35 -5.27 -12.83 1.61
N VAL A 36 -5.83 -12.80 2.82
CA VAL A 36 -7.24 -12.45 3.05
C VAL A 36 -7.51 -10.99 2.67
N TRP A 37 -6.50 -10.13 2.78
CA TRP A 37 -6.63 -8.69 2.55
C TRP A 37 -6.50 -8.29 1.08
N GLN A 38 -6.01 -9.18 0.21
CA GLN A 38 -5.77 -8.89 -1.21
C GLN A 38 -7.01 -8.32 -1.92
N GLY A 39 -8.20 -8.87 -1.64
CA GLY A 39 -9.46 -8.40 -2.23
C GLY A 39 -10.01 -7.10 -1.63
N CYS A 40 -9.48 -6.66 -0.48
CA CYS A 40 -9.97 -5.49 0.27
C CYS A 40 -9.03 -4.27 0.16
N LEU A 41 -7.77 -4.46 -0.26
CA LEU A 41 -6.80 -3.38 -0.39
C LEU A 41 -7.26 -2.28 -1.35
N HIS A 42 -7.92 -2.67 -2.44
CA HIS A 42 -8.39 -1.72 -3.45
C HIS A 42 -9.49 -0.81 -2.87
N ASP A 43 -10.56 -1.41 -2.33
CA ASP A 43 -11.65 -0.68 -1.70
C ASP A 43 -11.18 0.17 -0.51
N TRP A 44 -10.23 -0.34 0.28
CA TRP A 44 -9.61 0.41 1.36
C TRP A 44 -8.84 1.62 0.82
N ALA A 45 -8.01 1.46 -0.21
CA ALA A 45 -7.26 2.55 -0.82
C ALA A 45 -8.20 3.62 -1.39
N LEU A 46 -9.27 3.21 -2.08
CA LEU A 46 -10.31 4.12 -2.59
C LEU A 46 -11.00 4.90 -1.46
N ALA A 47 -11.31 4.25 -0.34
CA ALA A 47 -11.93 4.89 0.81
C ALA A 47 -11.02 5.94 1.47
N LYS A 48 -9.70 5.72 1.48
CA LYS A 48 -8.72 6.68 2.03
C LYS A 48 -8.39 7.82 1.07
N LEU A 49 -8.35 7.55 -0.23
CA LEU A 49 -7.99 8.53 -1.25
C LEU A 49 -9.11 9.51 -1.62
N GLY A 50 -10.22 9.56 -0.88
CA GLY A 50 -11.44 10.30 -1.20
C GLY A 50 -11.26 11.75 -1.70
N ARG A 51 -12.28 12.24 -2.42
CA ARG A 51 -12.28 13.54 -3.11
C ARG A 51 -11.87 14.70 -2.18
N GLY A 52 -10.65 15.22 -2.38
CA GLY A 52 -10.21 16.50 -1.82
C GLY A 52 -8.81 16.52 -1.20
N ASP A 53 -8.35 15.38 -0.67
CA ASP A 53 -7.11 15.34 0.12
C ASP A 53 -5.88 14.87 -0.66
N HIS A 54 -6.09 14.15 -1.77
CA HIS A 54 -5.01 13.54 -2.55
C HIS A 54 -5.03 14.01 -4.01
N ARG A 55 -3.84 14.33 -4.55
CA ARG A 55 -3.64 14.92 -5.88
C ARG A 55 -3.69 13.83 -6.97
N PHE A 56 -3.77 14.22 -8.23
CA PHE A 56 -3.56 13.29 -9.35
C PHE A 56 -2.25 12.50 -9.18
N GLY A 57 -2.27 11.20 -9.42
CA GLY A 57 -1.12 10.32 -9.24
C GLY A 57 -1.49 8.85 -9.14
N MET A 58 -0.45 8.01 -9.06
CA MET A 58 -0.54 6.58 -8.82
C MET A 58 -0.23 6.30 -7.34
N TYR A 59 -0.98 5.37 -6.77
CA TYR A 59 -0.91 5.04 -5.35
C TYR A 59 -0.83 3.53 -5.19
N LEU A 60 -0.08 3.11 -4.18
CA LEU A 60 0.14 1.72 -3.83
C LEU A 60 -0.44 1.47 -2.45
N ALA A 61 -1.37 0.54 -2.32
CA ALA A 61 -1.79 0.02 -1.02
C ALA A 61 -1.23 -1.38 -0.85
N ALA A 62 -0.48 -1.61 0.24
CA ALA A 62 0.20 -2.88 0.49
C ALA A 62 0.02 -3.34 1.94
N VAL A 63 -0.05 -4.66 2.14
CA VAL A 63 0.14 -5.26 3.46
C VAL A 63 1.63 -5.37 3.73
N VAL A 64 2.11 -4.66 4.75
CA VAL A 64 3.52 -4.58 5.09
C VAL A 64 3.77 -5.03 6.53
N PRO A 65 4.92 -5.65 6.83
CA PRO A 65 5.34 -5.86 8.20
C PRO A 65 5.54 -4.54 8.92
N VAL A 66 5.28 -4.55 10.23
CA VAL A 66 5.58 -3.41 11.10
C VAL A 66 6.58 -3.74 12.19
N ASP A 67 7.27 -2.71 12.63
CA ASP A 67 8.14 -2.72 13.80
C ASP A 67 7.33 -2.65 15.11
N ASP A 68 8.04 -2.60 16.25
CA ASP A 68 7.41 -2.50 17.57
C ASP A 68 6.67 -1.17 17.78
N GLN A 69 6.92 -0.16 16.94
CA GLN A 69 6.23 1.13 16.94
C GLN A 69 5.03 1.17 15.99
N GLY A 70 4.77 0.08 15.26
CA GLY A 70 3.70 0.00 14.27
C GLY A 70 4.01 0.75 12.97
N GLN A 71 5.28 1.08 12.72
CA GLN A 71 5.73 1.66 11.45
C GLN A 71 6.16 0.55 10.49
N PRO A 72 6.01 0.75 9.16
CA PRO A 72 6.51 -0.19 8.17
C PRO A 72 7.98 -0.50 8.41
N ASP A 73 8.30 -1.80 8.48
CA ASP A 73 9.64 -2.30 8.72
C ASP A 73 10.29 -2.62 7.37
N GLU A 74 11.13 -1.70 6.88
CA GLU A 74 11.77 -1.80 5.56
C GLU A 74 12.72 -3.01 5.46
N ASP A 75 13.40 -3.37 6.55
CA ASP A 75 14.29 -4.52 6.60
C ASP A 75 13.48 -5.81 6.42
N LYS A 76 12.37 -5.95 7.16
CA LYS A 76 11.47 -7.11 7.00
C LYS A 76 10.75 -7.13 5.65
N LEU A 77 10.50 -5.98 5.04
CA LEU A 77 9.94 -5.91 3.69
C LEU A 77 10.95 -6.45 2.67
N HIS A 78 12.24 -6.11 2.81
CA HIS A 78 13.30 -6.65 1.97
C HIS A 78 13.43 -8.17 2.14
N ASP A 79 13.40 -8.65 3.39
CA ASP A 79 13.44 -10.08 3.70
C ASP A 79 12.29 -10.86 3.03
N LEU A 80 11.09 -10.27 2.91
CA LEU A 80 9.95 -10.89 2.23
C LEU A 80 10.19 -11.02 0.72
N VAL A 81 10.72 -9.97 0.10
CA VAL A 81 11.08 -9.96 -1.32
C VAL A 81 12.18 -10.97 -1.61
N GLU A 82 13.20 -11.07 -0.75
CA GLU A 82 14.26 -12.07 -0.86
C GLU A 82 13.76 -13.52 -0.70
N GLN A 83 12.66 -13.71 0.03
CA GLN A 83 12.00 -15.01 0.23
C GLN A 83 10.99 -15.38 -0.87
N ASP A 84 10.90 -14.58 -1.94
CA ASP A 84 9.90 -14.73 -3.02
C ASP A 84 8.44 -14.63 -2.50
N LEU A 85 8.26 -14.01 -1.33
CA LEU A 85 6.98 -13.67 -0.75
C LEU A 85 6.69 -12.22 -1.12
N ALA A 86 6.06 -12.01 -2.27
CA ALA A 86 5.70 -10.66 -2.69
C ALA A 86 4.73 -10.01 -1.68
N PRO A 87 4.96 -8.74 -1.29
CA PRO A 87 3.95 -8.00 -0.55
C PRO A 87 2.65 -7.96 -1.36
N ILE A 88 1.53 -8.13 -0.67
CA ILE A 88 0.22 -8.09 -1.33
C ILE A 88 -0.12 -6.65 -1.53
N GLU A 89 -0.30 -6.26 -2.79
CA GLU A 89 -0.44 -4.88 -3.17
C GLU A 89 -1.48 -4.64 -4.27
N THR A 90 -1.95 -3.41 -4.36
CA THR A 90 -2.81 -2.93 -5.44
C THR A 90 -2.45 -1.50 -5.82
N HIS A 91 -2.60 -1.19 -7.10
CA HIS A 91 -2.33 0.12 -7.66
C HIS A 91 -3.63 0.83 -8.01
N VAL A 92 -3.80 2.07 -7.54
CA VAL A 92 -4.95 2.91 -7.88
C VAL A 92 -4.48 4.25 -8.44
N CYS A 93 -5.18 4.77 -9.45
CA CYS A 93 -4.80 5.99 -10.15
C CYS A 93 -5.95 7.00 -10.17
N TRP A 94 -5.63 8.26 -9.92
CA TRP A 94 -6.55 9.36 -10.20
C TRP A 94 -6.44 9.76 -11.68
N SER A 95 -7.48 9.49 -12.47
CA SER A 95 -7.56 9.98 -13.85
C SER A 95 -7.88 11.48 -13.84
N GLY A 96 -7.35 12.24 -14.82
CA GLY A 96 -7.51 13.70 -14.98
C GLY A 96 -8.96 14.25 -14.96
N PHE A 97 -9.96 13.38 -14.92
CA PHE A 97 -11.39 13.71 -14.85
C PHE A 97 -11.98 13.67 -13.42
N GLY A 98 -11.16 13.41 -12.39
CA GLY A 98 -11.64 13.37 -11.00
C GLY A 98 -12.39 12.08 -10.66
N GLU A 99 -12.04 11.00 -11.34
CA GLU A 99 -12.51 9.63 -11.08
C GLU A 99 -11.28 8.73 -10.83
N LEU A 100 -11.37 7.94 -9.76
CA LEU A 100 -10.41 6.89 -9.40
C LEU A 100 -10.64 5.69 -10.32
N VAL A 101 -9.57 5.20 -10.92
CA VAL A 101 -9.57 4.04 -11.83
C VAL A 101 -8.43 3.09 -11.46
N ASP A 102 -8.58 1.82 -11.85
CA ASP A 102 -7.48 0.86 -11.80
C ASP A 102 -6.27 1.40 -12.58
N ALA A 103 -5.08 1.28 -12.00
CA ALA A 103 -3.86 1.58 -12.75
C ALA A 103 -3.64 0.50 -13.83
N PRO A 104 -3.29 0.89 -15.08
CA PRO A 104 -3.02 -0.04 -16.17
C PRO A 104 -1.72 -0.84 -15.99
#